data_AF-A0A2E2WU54-F1
#
_entry.id   AF-A0A2E2WU54-F1
#
_cell.length_a   1.000
_cell.length_b   1.000
_cell.length_c   1.000
_cell.angle_alpha   90.00
_cell.angle_beta   90.00
_cell.angle_gamma   90.00
#
_symmetry.space_group_name_H-M   'P 1'
#
loop_
_entity.id
_entity.type
_entity.pdbx_description
1 polymer ?
#
loop_
_entity_poly.entity_id
_entity_poly.type
_entity_poly.pdbx_seq_one_letter_code
_entity_poly.pdbx_strand_id
1 'polypeptide(L)'
;MKIIIVSGGFDPLHSGHISYFKSAKRAGDKLVVALNSDDWLIKKKSKFFMPFNERKEIIENLSMVDKVISFEDDELGSATNALIKIKAMHPDDQVVFANGGDRNKENIPEMRVDGIEFIFGIGGENKKNSSSWILKEWQYYCEKRVWGSFFNLFEEKHIKVKELIVLPKKGMSFQKHYKRNEIWLVSKGSCIVNYSKDDPNNKSNVKLNKFDHYFVPVEEWHQITNPFDEECHIIEIQYGEQCIEDDIERTEYYTS
;
A
#
# COMPACT_ATOMS: atom_id res chain seq x y z
N MET A 1 -23.30 5.70 29.45
CA MET A 1 -22.43 4.64 28.90
C MET A 1 -21.27 5.29 28.18
N LYS A 2 -20.17 4.57 27.94
CA LYS A 2 -19.03 5.03 27.15
C LYS A 2 -19.11 4.49 25.73
N ILE A 3 -19.34 5.37 24.76
CA ILE A 3 -19.48 5.03 23.34
C ILE A 3 -18.18 5.36 22.61
N ILE A 4 -17.57 4.34 22.02
CA ILE A 4 -16.39 4.48 21.18
C ILE A 4 -16.82 4.58 19.73
N ILE A 5 -16.29 5.58 19.04
CA ILE A 5 -16.53 5.81 17.62
C ILE A 5 -15.24 5.55 16.86
N VAL A 6 -15.33 4.80 15.77
CA VAL A 6 -14.27 4.70 14.77
C VAL A 6 -14.83 5.09 13.41
N SER A 7 -14.02 5.72 12.55
CA SER A 7 -14.43 6.05 11.18
C SER A 7 -13.50 5.46 10.14
N GLY A 8 -14.02 5.26 8.94
CA GLY A 8 -13.24 4.82 7.79
C GLY A 8 -14.09 4.25 6.67
N GLY A 9 -13.45 4.08 5.51
CA GLY A 9 -14.05 3.41 4.36
C GLY A 9 -14.02 1.88 4.44
N PHE A 10 -13.04 1.31 5.16
CA PHE A 10 -12.89 -0.13 5.41
C PHE A 10 -12.99 -1.03 4.18
N ASP A 11 -12.31 -0.65 3.09
CA ASP A 11 -12.51 -1.20 1.75
C ASP A 11 -11.20 -1.65 1.04
N PRO A 12 -11.00 -2.97 0.79
CA PRO A 12 -11.75 -4.07 1.41
C PRO A 12 -11.47 -4.21 2.91
N LEU A 13 -12.42 -4.84 3.62
CA LEU A 13 -12.25 -5.21 5.03
C LEU A 13 -11.16 -6.29 5.15
N HIS A 14 -10.34 -6.22 6.21
CA HIS A 14 -9.25 -7.18 6.44
C HIS A 14 -8.92 -7.31 7.94
N SER A 15 -8.04 -8.25 8.29
CA SER A 15 -7.65 -8.56 9.68
C SER A 15 -7.13 -7.37 10.49
N GLY A 16 -6.44 -6.42 9.83
CA GLY A 16 -6.07 -5.13 10.43
C GLY A 16 -7.29 -4.34 10.97
N HIS A 17 -8.37 -4.21 10.19
CA HIS A 17 -9.60 -3.56 10.64
C HIS A 17 -10.28 -4.33 11.79
N ILE A 18 -10.28 -5.67 11.74
CA ILE A 18 -10.79 -6.51 12.84
C ILE A 18 -10.02 -6.25 14.15
N SER A 19 -8.69 -6.16 14.06
CA SER A 19 -7.84 -5.88 15.22
C SER A 19 -8.07 -4.47 15.77
N TYR A 20 -8.28 -3.51 14.87
CA TYR A 20 -8.64 -2.13 15.19
C TYR A 20 -9.98 -2.07 15.93
N PHE A 21 -11.03 -2.68 15.41
CA PHE A 21 -12.36 -2.73 16.03
C PHE A 21 -12.34 -3.42 17.40
N LYS A 22 -11.64 -4.55 17.54
CA LYS A 22 -11.48 -5.22 18.85
C LYS A 22 -10.75 -4.38 19.89
N SER A 23 -9.84 -3.51 19.44
CA SER A 23 -9.12 -2.61 20.33
C SER A 23 -10.00 -1.43 20.73
N ALA A 24 -10.75 -0.87 19.77
CA ALA A 24 -11.73 0.19 20.02
C ALA A 24 -12.85 -0.28 20.97
N LYS A 25 -13.45 -1.45 20.73
CA LYS A 25 -14.50 -2.01 21.60
C LYS A 25 -14.03 -2.22 23.04
N ARG A 26 -12.75 -2.52 23.27
CA ARG A 26 -12.20 -2.66 24.63
C ARG A 26 -12.07 -1.34 25.39
N ALA A 27 -12.15 -0.20 24.71
CA ALA A 27 -11.99 1.12 25.32
C ALA A 27 -13.29 1.72 25.90
N GLY A 28 -14.44 1.08 25.67
CA GLY A 28 -15.74 1.51 26.18
C GLY A 28 -16.82 0.42 26.13
N ASP A 29 -18.07 0.81 26.36
CA ASP A 29 -19.19 -0.13 26.48
C ASP A 29 -19.78 -0.49 25.12
N LYS A 30 -19.76 0.45 24.17
CA LYS A 30 -20.27 0.29 22.80
C LYS A 30 -19.27 0.76 21.77
N LEU A 31 -19.22 0.10 20.62
CA LEU A 31 -18.50 0.48 19.42
C LEU A 31 -19.48 0.86 18.32
N VAL A 32 -19.41 2.12 17.90
CA VAL A 32 -20.11 2.63 16.71
C VAL A 32 -19.11 2.84 15.60
N VAL A 33 -19.36 2.26 14.43
CA VAL A 33 -18.55 2.47 13.23
C VAL A 33 -19.23 3.50 12.34
N ALA A 34 -18.60 4.65 12.15
CA ALA A 34 -19.00 5.64 11.17
C ALA A 34 -18.39 5.27 9.80
N LEU A 35 -19.22 4.72 8.92
CA LEU A 35 -18.79 4.23 7.61
C LEU A 35 -18.87 5.34 6.55
N ASN A 36 -17.74 5.62 5.89
CA ASN A 36 -17.69 6.59 4.79
C ASN A 36 -18.43 6.08 3.54
N SER A 37 -18.98 7.00 2.74
CA SER A 37 -19.69 6.69 1.49
C SER A 37 -18.77 6.16 0.38
N ASP A 38 -19.38 5.68 -0.70
CA ASP A 38 -18.67 5.30 -1.91
C ASP A 38 -18.00 6.51 -2.59
N ASP A 39 -18.64 7.69 -2.57
CA ASP A 39 -18.07 8.93 -3.11
C ASP A 39 -16.82 9.38 -2.36
N TRP A 40 -16.78 9.19 -1.03
CA TRP A 40 -15.58 9.45 -0.25
C TRP A 40 -14.42 8.52 -0.65
N LEU A 41 -14.73 7.24 -0.88
CA LEU A 41 -13.74 6.28 -1.38
C LEU A 41 -13.23 6.67 -2.78
N ILE A 42 -14.12 7.11 -3.68
CA ILE A 42 -13.74 7.59 -5.01
C ILE A 42 -12.85 8.83 -4.91
N LYS A 43 -13.22 9.84 -4.11
CA LYS A 43 -12.38 11.04 -3.91
C LYS A 43 -10.99 10.69 -3.36
N LYS A 44 -10.92 9.68 -2.49
CA LYS A 44 -9.66 9.28 -1.83
C LYS A 44 -8.79 8.31 -2.64
N LYS A 45 -9.39 7.38 -3.38
CA LYS A 45 -8.72 6.23 -4.02
C LYS A 45 -9.09 6.03 -5.50
N SER A 46 -9.87 6.95 -6.09
CA SER A 46 -10.43 6.89 -7.46
C SER A 46 -11.46 5.78 -7.72
N LYS A 47 -11.46 4.70 -6.94
CA LYS A 47 -12.45 3.60 -7.00
C LYS A 47 -12.68 2.98 -5.62
N PHE A 48 -13.83 2.33 -5.45
CA PHE A 48 -14.10 1.42 -4.33
C PHE A 48 -14.14 -0.04 -4.84
N PHE A 49 -13.83 -0.98 -3.96
CA PHE A 49 -13.89 -2.41 -4.21
C PHE A 49 -15.26 -2.99 -3.84
N MET A 50 -15.80 -2.65 -2.66
CA MET A 50 -17.15 -3.01 -2.24
C MET A 50 -18.05 -1.77 -2.08
N PRO A 51 -19.30 -1.81 -2.60
CA PRO A 51 -20.24 -0.71 -2.42
C PRO A 51 -20.63 -0.55 -0.95
N PHE A 52 -21.14 0.61 -0.59
CA PHE A 52 -21.44 0.99 0.79
C PHE A 52 -22.30 -0.04 1.53
N ASN A 53 -23.37 -0.52 0.89
CA ASN A 53 -24.29 -1.47 1.52
C ASN A 53 -23.62 -2.81 1.85
N GLU A 54 -22.72 -3.29 1.00
CA GLU A 54 -21.97 -4.53 1.24
C GLU A 54 -21.01 -4.35 2.43
N ARG A 55 -20.25 -3.25 2.44
CA ARG A 55 -19.34 -2.92 3.55
C ARG A 55 -20.10 -2.79 4.86
N LYS A 56 -21.26 -2.12 4.83
CA LYS A 56 -22.13 -1.94 6.00
C LYS A 56 -22.60 -3.28 6.55
N GLU A 57 -23.18 -4.13 5.69
CA GLU A 57 -23.71 -5.44 6.09
C GLU A 57 -22.64 -6.31 6.75
N ILE A 58 -21.45 -6.38 6.16
CA ILE A 58 -20.33 -7.15 6.72
C ILE A 58 -19.94 -6.60 8.11
N ILE A 59 -19.81 -5.28 8.25
CA ILE A 59 -19.34 -4.65 9.50
C ILE A 59 -20.42 -4.75 10.60
N GLU A 60 -21.70 -4.61 10.27
CA GLU A 60 -22.82 -4.74 11.23
C GLU A 60 -22.90 -6.14 11.84
N ASN A 61 -22.47 -7.17 11.10
CA ASN A 61 -22.47 -8.56 11.57
C ASN A 61 -21.19 -8.96 12.32
N LEU A 62 -20.26 -8.03 12.58
CA LEU A 62 -19.07 -8.30 13.40
C LEU A 62 -19.42 -8.24 14.89
N SER A 63 -19.19 -9.34 15.61
CA SER A 63 -19.50 -9.48 17.06
C SER A 63 -19.04 -8.34 17.99
N MET A 64 -18.00 -7.59 17.64
CA MET A 64 -17.47 -6.48 18.44
C MET A 64 -18.04 -5.11 18.06
N VAL A 65 -18.82 -5.01 16.98
CA VAL A 65 -19.47 -3.79 16.51
C VAL A 65 -20.91 -3.78 17.01
N ASP A 66 -21.31 -2.73 17.73
CA ASP A 66 -22.68 -2.60 18.23
C ASP A 66 -23.59 -1.87 17.24
N LYS A 67 -23.02 -1.01 16.39
CA LYS A 67 -23.77 -0.25 15.39
C LYS A 67 -22.86 0.26 14.27
N VAL A 68 -23.37 0.26 13.04
CA VAL A 68 -22.78 1.00 11.93
C VAL A 68 -23.71 2.16 11.58
N ILE A 69 -23.13 3.34 11.30
CA ILE A 69 -23.90 4.50 10.85
C ILE A 69 -23.37 5.01 9.52
N SER A 70 -24.31 5.48 8.68
CA SER A 70 -24.00 6.37 7.57
C SER A 70 -24.01 7.83 8.03
N PHE A 71 -23.24 8.65 7.33
CA PHE A 71 -23.21 10.10 7.49
C PHE A 71 -22.85 10.74 6.15
N GLU A 72 -23.12 12.04 6.03
CA GLU A 72 -22.71 12.83 4.87
C GLU A 72 -21.24 13.22 5.02
N ASP A 73 -20.42 12.79 4.07
CA ASP A 73 -18.99 13.13 4.06
C ASP A 73 -18.79 14.63 3.77
N ASP A 74 -17.96 15.29 4.57
CA ASP A 74 -17.60 16.68 4.32
C ASP A 74 -16.54 16.83 3.22
N GLU A 75 -16.31 18.08 2.78
CA GLU A 75 -15.32 18.39 1.74
C GLU A 75 -13.87 18.07 2.16
N LEU A 76 -13.59 18.05 3.46
CA LEU A 76 -12.27 17.72 4.02
C LEU A 76 -12.06 16.19 4.14
N GLY A 77 -13.10 15.40 3.88
CA GLY A 77 -13.11 13.95 4.07
C GLY A 77 -12.99 13.52 5.54
N SER A 78 -13.41 14.37 6.48
CA SER A 78 -13.37 14.12 7.92
C SER A 78 -14.62 13.38 8.41
N ALA A 79 -14.59 12.92 9.66
CA ALA A 79 -15.73 12.29 10.33
C ALA A 79 -16.59 13.27 11.16
N THR A 80 -16.40 14.58 11.00
CA THR A 80 -17.05 15.63 11.81
C THR A 80 -18.58 15.48 11.84
N ASN A 81 -19.22 15.32 10.67
CA ASN A 81 -20.67 15.13 10.56
C ASN A 81 -21.14 13.85 11.28
N ALA A 82 -20.32 12.80 11.29
CA ALA A 82 -20.63 11.57 12.04
C ALA A 82 -20.61 11.83 13.55
N LEU A 83 -19.62 12.57 14.05
CA LEU A 83 -19.48 12.89 15.47
C LEU A 83 -20.64 13.76 15.97
N ILE A 84 -21.01 14.80 15.22
CA ILE A 84 -22.16 15.66 15.53
C ILE A 84 -23.44 14.80 15.63
N LYS A 85 -23.66 13.93 14.63
CA LYS A 85 -24.82 13.05 14.59
C LYS A 85 -24.86 12.09 15.80
N ILE A 86 -23.73 11.46 16.14
CA ILE A 86 -23.68 10.52 17.26
C ILE A 86 -23.87 11.26 18.60
N LYS A 87 -23.26 12.43 18.79
CA LYS A 87 -23.44 13.20 20.02
C LYS A 87 -24.88 13.67 20.20
N ALA A 88 -25.55 14.07 19.13
CA ALA A 88 -26.97 14.42 19.16
C ALA A 88 -27.87 13.22 19.50
N MET A 89 -27.52 12.02 19.03
CA MET A 89 -28.24 10.77 19.36
C MET A 89 -27.97 10.28 20.79
N HIS A 90 -26.86 10.71 21.39
CA HIS A 90 -26.36 10.24 22.68
C HIS A 90 -25.89 11.41 23.56
N PRO A 91 -26.79 12.35 23.92
CA PRO A 91 -26.42 13.59 24.61
C PRO A 91 -25.79 13.33 25.99
N ASP A 92 -26.34 12.37 26.73
CA ASP A 92 -25.94 12.06 28.12
C ASP A 92 -24.81 11.01 28.22
N ASP A 93 -24.45 10.38 27.11
CA ASP A 93 -23.35 9.40 27.08
C ASP A 93 -21.99 10.09 26.90
N GLN A 94 -20.96 9.43 27.42
CA GLN A 94 -19.58 9.78 27.15
C GLN A 94 -19.23 9.28 25.74
N VAL A 95 -18.98 10.20 24.82
CA VAL A 95 -18.68 9.89 23.43
C VAL A 95 -17.19 10.10 23.17
N VAL A 96 -16.53 9.08 22.65
CA VAL A 96 -15.09 9.07 22.45
C VAL A 96 -14.75 8.67 21.02
N PHE A 97 -14.07 9.52 20.27
CA PHE A 97 -13.54 9.20 18.95
C PHE A 97 -12.17 8.53 19.06
N ALA A 98 -12.09 7.30 18.58
CA ALA A 98 -10.86 6.53 18.48
C ALA A 98 -10.29 6.64 17.06
N ASN A 99 -9.02 7.02 16.96
CA ASN A 99 -8.28 7.09 15.71
C ASN A 99 -7.16 6.03 15.68
N GLY A 100 -6.98 5.41 14.52
CA GLY A 100 -5.93 4.41 14.30
C GLY A 100 -4.67 5.00 13.68
N GLY A 101 -3.50 4.46 14.03
CA GLY A 101 -2.20 4.80 13.43
C GLY A 101 -1.61 6.16 13.83
N ASP A 102 -0.73 6.68 12.96
CA ASP A 102 0.20 7.81 13.18
C ASP A 102 -0.45 9.21 13.16
N ARG A 103 -1.79 9.29 13.25
CA ARG A 103 -2.49 10.58 13.26
C ARG A 103 -2.28 11.25 14.62
N ASN A 104 -1.26 12.10 14.67
CA ASN A 104 -0.88 12.85 15.85
C ASN A 104 -1.77 14.10 16.03
N LYS A 105 -1.80 14.62 17.27
CA LYS A 105 -2.70 15.65 17.84
C LYS A 105 -2.73 17.02 17.14
N GLU A 106 -2.07 17.19 16.00
CA GLU A 106 -1.99 18.47 15.31
C GLU A 106 -3.19 18.65 14.37
N ASN A 107 -4.34 19.00 14.97
CA ASN A 107 -5.57 19.52 14.33
C ASN A 107 -6.26 18.62 13.28
N ILE A 108 -6.75 17.44 13.69
CA ILE A 108 -7.81 16.78 12.90
C ILE A 108 -9.12 17.62 13.00
N PRO A 109 -9.85 17.87 11.89
CA PRO A 109 -11.07 18.69 11.90
C PRO A 109 -12.10 18.28 12.95
N GLU A 110 -12.13 16.98 13.26
CA GLU A 110 -13.01 16.35 14.25
C GLU A 110 -12.87 16.93 15.65
N MET A 111 -11.69 17.45 16.04
CA MET A 111 -11.45 18.02 17.38
C MET A 111 -12.25 19.29 17.66
N ARG A 112 -12.89 19.88 16.64
CA ARG A 112 -13.77 21.05 16.79
C ARG A 112 -15.17 20.69 17.27
N VAL A 113 -15.50 19.39 17.37
CA VAL A 113 -16.81 18.94 17.84
C VAL A 113 -16.81 18.92 19.37
N ASP A 114 -17.63 19.79 19.96
CA ASP A 114 -17.76 19.89 21.41
C ASP A 114 -18.33 18.61 22.04
N GLY A 115 -17.82 18.27 23.23
CA GLY A 115 -18.32 17.14 24.02
C GLY A 115 -17.89 15.76 23.51
N ILE A 116 -16.83 15.70 22.70
CA ILE A 116 -16.18 14.47 22.23
C ILE A 116 -14.78 14.35 22.82
N GLU A 117 -14.48 13.20 23.42
CA GLU A 117 -13.11 12.86 23.84
C GLU A 117 -12.36 12.12 22.72
N PHE A 118 -11.03 12.12 22.77
CA PHE A 118 -10.19 11.52 21.72
C PHE A 118 -9.22 10.49 22.28
N ILE A 119 -9.15 9.33 21.64
CA ILE A 119 -8.12 8.31 21.89
C ILE A 119 -7.34 8.05 20.60
N PHE A 120 -6.01 8.11 20.69
CA PHE A 120 -5.09 7.88 19.58
C PHE A 120 -4.32 6.57 19.77
N GLY A 121 -3.80 6.01 18.68
CA GLY A 121 -2.99 4.78 18.71
C GLY A 121 -3.79 3.48 18.93
N ILE A 122 -5.12 3.51 18.74
CA ILE A 122 -5.93 2.30 18.83
C ILE A 122 -5.59 1.35 17.67
N GLY A 123 -5.31 0.09 17.99
CA GLY A 123 -4.91 -0.93 17.01
C GLY A 123 -3.40 -1.20 16.93
N GLY A 124 -2.58 -0.43 17.64
CA GLY A 124 -1.12 -0.60 17.72
C GLY A 124 -0.36 -0.10 16.47
N GLU A 125 0.97 -0.09 16.56
CA GLU A 125 1.87 0.38 15.47
C GLU A 125 2.04 -0.67 14.36
N ASN A 126 1.76 -1.94 14.65
CA ASN A 126 1.91 -3.04 13.70
C ASN A 126 0.73 -3.09 12.71
N LYS A 127 0.79 -2.28 11.65
CA LYS A 127 -0.06 -2.40 10.45
C LYS A 127 0.22 -3.73 9.75
N LYS A 128 -0.44 -4.81 10.20
CA LYS A 128 -0.26 -6.15 9.62
C LYS A 128 -0.51 -6.17 8.11
N ASN A 129 -1.59 -5.53 7.66
CA ASN A 129 -2.01 -5.46 6.26
C ASN A 129 -2.66 -4.10 5.97
N SER A 130 -2.65 -3.66 4.70
CA SER A 130 -3.47 -2.54 4.22
C SER A 130 -4.32 -2.93 3.01
N SER A 131 -5.53 -2.37 2.90
CA SER A 131 -6.43 -2.59 1.76
C SER A 131 -5.75 -2.30 0.41
N SER A 132 -4.95 -1.23 0.31
CA SER A 132 -4.27 -0.87 -0.93
C SER A 132 -3.25 -1.91 -1.36
N TRP A 133 -2.51 -2.47 -0.40
CA TRP A 133 -1.54 -3.54 -0.66
C TRP A 133 -2.25 -4.82 -1.12
N ILE A 134 -3.34 -5.23 -0.46
CA ILE A 134 -4.14 -6.41 -0.84
C ILE A 134 -4.70 -6.26 -2.27
N LEU A 135 -5.27 -5.11 -2.61
CA LEU A 135 -5.83 -4.87 -3.94
C LEU A 135 -4.76 -4.88 -5.03
N LYS A 136 -3.56 -4.38 -4.72
CA LYS A 136 -2.43 -4.41 -5.66
C LYS A 136 -1.96 -5.85 -5.92
N GLU A 137 -1.80 -6.65 -4.86
CA GLU A 137 -1.44 -8.07 -4.99
C GLU A 137 -2.53 -8.92 -5.67
N TRP A 138 -3.81 -8.54 -5.54
CA TRP A 138 -4.89 -9.21 -6.27
C TRP A 138 -4.90 -8.82 -7.76
N GLN A 139 -4.68 -7.54 -8.08
CA GLN A 139 -4.76 -7.04 -9.44
C GLN A 139 -3.59 -7.52 -10.32
N TYR A 140 -2.42 -7.69 -9.72
CA TYR A 140 -1.19 -7.98 -10.44
C TYR A 140 -0.50 -9.20 -9.85
N TYR A 141 0.01 -10.09 -10.72
CA TYR A 141 0.90 -11.16 -10.28
C TYR A 141 2.09 -10.55 -9.53
N CYS A 142 2.30 -11.01 -8.30
CA CYS A 142 3.34 -10.54 -7.41
C CYS A 142 4.19 -11.73 -6.98
N GLU A 143 5.51 -11.55 -6.99
CA GLU A 143 6.44 -12.55 -6.47
C GLU A 143 7.47 -11.89 -5.56
N LYS A 144 7.70 -12.50 -4.39
CA LYS A 144 8.70 -12.07 -3.42
C LYS A 144 10.01 -12.80 -3.66
N ARG A 145 11.11 -12.06 -3.59
CA ARG A 145 12.49 -12.53 -3.81
C ARG A 145 13.37 -12.10 -2.65
N VAL A 146 14.55 -12.70 -2.53
CA VAL A 146 15.54 -12.35 -1.49
C VAL A 146 15.98 -10.87 -1.55
N TRP A 147 15.87 -10.25 -2.72
CA TRP A 147 16.23 -8.86 -2.97
C TRP A 147 15.05 -7.88 -2.83
N GLY A 148 13.83 -8.37 -2.69
CA GLY A 148 12.61 -7.56 -2.65
C GLY A 148 11.42 -8.24 -3.30
N SER A 149 10.81 -7.60 -4.29
CA SER A 149 9.63 -8.15 -4.98
C SER A 149 9.43 -7.52 -6.35
N PHE A 150 8.64 -8.15 -7.20
CA PHE A 150 8.13 -7.51 -8.42
C PHE A 150 6.64 -7.74 -8.63
N PHE A 151 6.02 -6.85 -9.40
CA PHE A 151 4.64 -6.95 -9.88
C PHE A 151 4.62 -6.96 -11.41
N ASN A 152 3.90 -7.89 -12.04
CA ASN A 152 3.62 -7.83 -13.48
C ASN A 152 2.43 -6.90 -13.72
N LEU A 153 2.68 -5.72 -14.27
CA LEU A 153 1.66 -4.70 -14.56
C LEU A 153 0.97 -4.91 -15.90
N PHE A 154 1.69 -5.50 -16.86
CA PHE A 154 1.21 -5.86 -18.19
C PHE A 154 2.03 -7.02 -18.74
N GLU A 155 1.39 -7.98 -19.40
CA GLU A 155 2.07 -9.15 -19.94
C GLU A 155 1.41 -9.63 -21.23
N GLU A 156 2.17 -9.57 -22.32
CA GLU A 156 1.87 -10.21 -23.59
C GLU A 156 3.12 -10.96 -24.10
N LYS A 157 2.99 -11.65 -25.23
CA LYS A 157 4.07 -12.50 -25.78
C LYS A 157 5.38 -11.74 -26.04
N HIS A 158 5.29 -10.51 -26.55
CA HIS A 158 6.43 -9.73 -27.04
C HIS A 158 6.81 -8.54 -26.16
N ILE A 159 6.00 -8.27 -25.13
CA ILE A 159 6.17 -7.12 -24.25
C ILE A 159 5.69 -7.45 -22.84
N LYS A 160 6.44 -7.01 -21.85
CA LYS A 160 6.09 -7.15 -20.44
C LYS A 160 6.45 -5.87 -19.69
N VAL A 161 5.56 -5.41 -18.82
CA VAL A 161 5.82 -4.27 -17.94
C VAL A 161 5.79 -4.76 -16.50
N LYS A 162 6.88 -4.51 -15.77
CA LYS A 162 7.00 -4.86 -14.36
C LYS A 162 7.27 -3.63 -13.51
N GLU A 163 6.85 -3.68 -12.25
CA GLU A 163 7.41 -2.84 -11.20
C GLU A 163 8.33 -3.71 -10.34
N LEU A 164 9.62 -3.37 -10.30
CA LEU A 164 10.60 -3.97 -9.41
C LEU A 164 10.71 -3.11 -8.14
N ILE A 165 10.69 -3.75 -6.97
CA ILE A 165 10.93 -3.10 -5.67
C ILE A 165 12.17 -3.75 -5.08
N VAL A 166 13.29 -3.02 -5.07
CA VAL A 166 14.57 -3.49 -4.54
C VAL A 166 14.77 -2.92 -3.14
N LEU A 167 14.85 -3.82 -2.15
CA LEU A 167 14.98 -3.45 -0.75
C LEU A 167 16.34 -2.78 -0.46
N PRO A 168 16.43 -1.98 0.63
CA PRO A 168 17.68 -1.40 1.09
C PRO A 168 18.77 -2.46 1.25
N LYS A 169 20.00 -2.13 0.81
CA LYS A 169 21.19 -3.00 0.88
C LYS A 169 21.03 -4.35 0.18
N LYS A 170 20.15 -4.46 -0.82
CA LYS A 170 19.95 -5.69 -1.61
C LYS A 170 20.26 -5.47 -3.08
N GLY A 171 20.40 -6.57 -3.82
CA GLY A 171 20.66 -6.53 -5.26
C GLY A 171 20.14 -7.77 -5.97
N MET A 172 19.95 -7.64 -7.28
CA MET A 172 19.57 -8.76 -8.15
C MET A 172 20.79 -9.55 -8.57
N SER A 173 20.60 -10.67 -9.27
CA SER A 173 21.73 -11.41 -9.84
C SER A 173 22.30 -10.66 -11.05
N PHE A 174 23.61 -10.79 -11.29
CA PHE A 174 24.21 -10.29 -12.52
C PHE A 174 23.86 -11.21 -13.68
N GLN A 175 23.17 -10.64 -14.66
CA GLN A 175 22.47 -11.40 -15.68
C GLN A 175 22.49 -10.71 -17.05
N LYS A 176 22.21 -11.46 -18.10
CA LYS A 176 21.90 -10.95 -19.44
C LYS A 176 20.74 -11.71 -20.04
N HIS A 177 20.17 -11.19 -21.11
CA HIS A 177 19.02 -11.78 -21.80
C HIS A 177 19.33 -12.00 -23.28
N TYR A 178 18.87 -13.11 -23.87
CA TYR A 178 19.17 -13.42 -25.28
C TYR A 178 18.08 -12.99 -26.26
N LYS A 179 16.86 -12.70 -25.80
CA LYS A 179 15.71 -12.50 -26.70
C LYS A 179 15.00 -11.16 -26.54
N ARG A 180 15.42 -10.33 -25.58
CA ARG A 180 14.75 -9.09 -25.23
C ARG A 180 15.72 -7.98 -24.87
N ASN A 181 15.26 -6.77 -25.12
CA ASN A 181 15.82 -5.55 -24.53
C ASN A 181 14.94 -5.12 -23.36
N GLU A 182 15.47 -4.26 -22.50
CA GLU A 182 14.72 -3.66 -21.42
C GLU A 182 14.93 -2.14 -21.34
N ILE A 183 13.89 -1.43 -20.90
CA ILE A 183 13.98 -0.02 -20.51
C ILE A 183 13.58 0.07 -19.05
N TRP A 184 14.44 0.67 -18.25
CA TRP A 184 14.21 0.88 -16.83
C TRP A 184 14.01 2.36 -16.55
N LEU A 185 13.03 2.69 -15.71
CA LEU A 185 12.80 4.04 -15.19
C LEU A 185 12.70 3.97 -13.66
N VAL A 186 13.54 4.72 -12.95
CA VAL A 186 13.45 4.79 -11.49
C VAL A 186 12.24 5.66 -11.09
N SER A 187 11.20 5.05 -10.54
CA SER A 187 9.99 5.78 -10.12
C SER A 187 10.07 6.31 -8.69
N LYS A 188 10.89 5.68 -7.83
CA LYS A 188 11.15 6.09 -6.44
C LYS A 188 12.54 5.63 -6.00
N GLY A 189 13.18 6.42 -5.13
CA GLY A 189 14.48 6.10 -4.56
C GLY A 189 15.63 6.27 -5.56
N SER A 190 16.65 5.43 -5.43
CA SER A 190 17.83 5.42 -6.31
C SER A 190 18.44 4.02 -6.32
N CYS A 191 19.17 3.69 -7.37
CA CYS A 191 19.89 2.43 -7.48
C CYS A 191 21.24 2.62 -8.20
N ILE A 192 22.05 1.57 -8.19
CA ILE A 192 23.23 1.44 -9.04
C ILE A 192 22.96 0.32 -10.03
N VAL A 193 23.15 0.63 -11.31
CA VAL A 193 23.18 -0.36 -12.38
C VAL A 193 24.63 -0.74 -12.64
N ASN A 194 24.97 -1.99 -12.37
CA ASN A 194 26.23 -2.58 -12.82
C ASN A 194 26.01 -3.16 -14.21
N TYR A 195 26.92 -2.93 -15.14
CA TYR A 195 26.79 -3.40 -16.51
C TYR A 195 28.13 -3.78 -17.14
N SER A 196 28.07 -4.65 -18.15
CA SER A 196 29.20 -4.99 -19.01
C SER A 196 28.68 -5.46 -20.37
N LYS A 197 29.38 -5.13 -21.45
CA LYS A 197 28.97 -5.54 -22.80
C LYS A 197 29.25 -7.01 -23.05
N ASP A 198 30.51 -7.42 -22.91
CA ASP A 198 30.98 -8.70 -23.42
C ASP A 198 31.56 -9.61 -22.32
N ASP A 199 32.19 -9.04 -21.29
CA ASP A 199 32.90 -9.78 -20.24
C ASP A 199 32.31 -9.52 -18.85
N PRO A 200 31.71 -10.51 -18.18
CA PRO A 200 31.10 -10.31 -16.88
C PRO A 200 32.09 -9.89 -15.78
N ASN A 201 33.40 -10.05 -15.99
CA ASN A 201 34.44 -9.63 -15.04
C ASN A 201 34.80 -8.14 -15.16
N ASN A 202 34.48 -7.50 -16.28
CA ASN A 202 34.82 -6.09 -16.54
C ASN A 202 33.61 -5.17 -16.36
N LYS A 203 33.20 -4.98 -15.11
CA LYS A 203 31.99 -4.23 -14.77
C LYS A 203 32.24 -2.72 -14.71
N SER A 204 31.36 -1.97 -15.36
CA SER A 204 31.15 -0.55 -15.08
C SER A 204 29.87 -0.37 -14.26
N ASN A 205 29.70 0.81 -13.67
CA ASN A 205 28.45 1.12 -12.98
C ASN A 205 28.00 2.56 -13.24
N VAL A 206 26.69 2.77 -13.11
CA VAL A 206 26.05 4.08 -13.16
C VAL A 206 25.02 4.18 -12.05
N LYS A 207 25.00 5.32 -11.35
CA LYS A 207 23.96 5.63 -10.38
C LYS A 207 22.74 6.20 -11.12
N LEU A 208 21.56 5.65 -10.83
CA LEU A 208 20.28 6.20 -11.26
C LEU A 208 19.55 6.79 -10.06
N ASN A 209 19.13 8.05 -10.19
CA ASN A 209 18.25 8.73 -9.25
C ASN A 209 16.80 8.66 -9.75
N LYS A 210 15.86 9.19 -8.96
CA LYS A 210 14.45 9.26 -9.35
C LYS A 210 14.28 9.96 -10.71
N PHE A 211 13.56 9.30 -11.61
CA PHE A 211 13.30 9.66 -13.00
C PHE A 211 14.48 9.54 -13.96
N ASP A 212 15.63 9.06 -13.51
CA ASP A 212 16.66 8.57 -14.41
C ASP A 212 16.20 7.25 -15.05
N HIS A 213 16.70 6.99 -16.26
CA HIS A 213 16.39 5.79 -17.01
C HIS A 213 17.67 5.08 -17.48
N TYR A 214 17.53 3.80 -17.78
CA TYR A 214 18.61 2.98 -18.31
C TYR A 214 18.07 2.03 -19.37
N PHE A 215 18.80 1.90 -20.46
CA PHE A 215 18.49 0.94 -21.53
C PHE A 215 19.40 -0.27 -21.37
N VAL A 216 18.80 -1.45 -21.37
CA VAL A 216 19.48 -2.74 -21.31
C VAL A 216 19.36 -3.39 -22.69
N PRO A 217 20.42 -3.38 -23.50
CA PRO A 217 20.42 -4.10 -24.76
C PRO A 217 20.37 -5.62 -24.54
N VAL A 218 19.87 -6.33 -25.55
CA VAL A 218 20.00 -7.79 -25.62
C VAL A 218 21.48 -8.19 -25.57
N GLU A 219 21.76 -9.33 -24.94
CA GLU A 219 23.09 -9.93 -24.71
C GLU A 219 24.05 -9.14 -23.80
N GLU A 220 23.72 -7.92 -23.37
CA GLU A 220 24.53 -7.15 -22.43
C GLU A 220 24.24 -7.55 -20.97
N TRP A 221 25.31 -7.67 -20.19
CA TRP A 221 25.24 -7.95 -18.76
C TRP A 221 24.79 -6.74 -17.98
N HIS A 222 23.88 -6.95 -17.04
CA HIS A 222 23.32 -5.92 -16.20
C HIS A 222 22.90 -6.48 -14.82
N GLN A 223 22.86 -5.60 -13.83
CA GLN A 223 22.36 -5.88 -12.48
C GLN A 223 21.93 -4.60 -11.80
N ILE A 224 20.81 -4.68 -11.09
CA ILE A 224 20.36 -3.63 -10.19
C ILE A 224 20.85 -3.94 -8.78
N THR A 225 21.48 -2.96 -8.14
CA THR A 225 21.79 -2.98 -6.71
C THR A 225 21.24 -1.73 -6.04
N ASN A 226 20.71 -1.88 -4.83
CA ASN A 226 20.27 -0.79 -3.99
C ASN A 226 21.19 -0.70 -2.76
N PRO A 227 22.30 0.05 -2.82
CA PRO A 227 23.20 0.24 -1.68
C PRO A 227 22.66 1.27 -0.67
N PHE A 228 21.50 1.86 -0.90
CA PHE A 228 20.94 2.95 -0.08
C PHE A 228 20.06 2.41 1.05
N ASP A 229 19.54 3.32 1.87
CA ASP A 229 18.73 3.01 3.06
C ASP A 229 17.22 3.03 2.78
N GLU A 230 16.80 3.50 1.59
CA GLU A 230 15.42 3.53 1.14
C GLU A 230 15.17 2.50 0.04
N GLU A 231 13.91 2.04 -0.09
CA GLU A 231 13.49 1.18 -1.20
C GLU A 231 13.61 1.90 -2.55
N CYS A 232 14.12 1.19 -3.55
CA CYS A 232 14.13 1.65 -4.93
C CYS A 232 13.01 0.96 -5.72
N HIS A 233 12.20 1.76 -6.42
CA HIS A 233 11.18 1.25 -7.34
C HIS A 233 11.57 1.57 -8.77
N ILE A 234 11.47 0.57 -9.63
CA ILE A 234 11.82 0.66 -11.05
C ILE A 234 10.65 0.15 -11.87
N ILE A 235 10.24 0.94 -12.87
CA ILE A 235 9.35 0.47 -13.92
C ILE A 235 10.22 -0.11 -15.02
N GLU A 236 10.07 -1.40 -15.28
CA GLU A 236 10.80 -2.15 -16.29
C GLU A 236 9.86 -2.47 -17.45
N ILE A 237 10.27 -2.11 -18.66
CA ILE A 237 9.59 -2.48 -19.91
C ILE A 237 10.52 -3.45 -20.65
N GLN A 238 10.12 -4.72 -20.71
CA GLN A 238 10.81 -5.75 -21.48
C GLN A 238 10.14 -5.88 -22.85
N TYR A 239 10.92 -5.94 -23.93
CA TYR A 239 10.37 -6.14 -25.28
C TYR A 239 11.36 -6.88 -26.20
N GLY A 240 10.84 -7.72 -27.09
CA GLY A 240 11.66 -8.49 -28.03
C GLY A 240 10.93 -9.68 -28.65
N GLU A 241 11.69 -10.69 -29.05
CA GLU A 241 11.13 -11.91 -29.65
C GLU A 241 10.23 -12.65 -28.67
N GLN A 242 10.67 -12.77 -27.41
CA GLN A 242 9.95 -13.40 -26.31
C GLN A 242 10.38 -12.78 -24.97
N CYS A 243 9.45 -12.63 -24.02
CA CYS A 243 9.72 -12.15 -22.65
C CYS A 243 9.50 -13.27 -21.60
N ILE A 244 10.37 -14.29 -21.64
CA ILE A 244 10.31 -15.49 -20.77
C ILE A 244 11.52 -15.55 -19.82
N GLU A 245 11.49 -16.34 -18.75
CA GLU A 245 12.62 -16.46 -17.81
C GLU A 245 13.75 -17.39 -18.31
N ASP A 246 13.45 -18.26 -19.28
CA ASP A 246 14.41 -19.25 -19.80
C ASP A 246 15.50 -18.63 -20.69
N ASP A 247 15.40 -17.33 -21.02
CA ASP A 247 16.37 -16.62 -21.86
C ASP A 247 17.47 -15.91 -21.06
N ILE A 248 17.58 -16.20 -19.75
CA ILE A 248 18.45 -15.48 -18.82
C ILE A 248 19.69 -16.32 -18.46
N GLU A 249 20.88 -15.78 -18.73
CA GLU A 249 22.14 -16.29 -18.17
C GLU A 249 22.49 -15.51 -16.89
N ARG A 250 22.92 -16.19 -15.82
CA ARG A 250 23.29 -15.57 -14.53
C ARG A 250 24.69 -16.04 -14.10
N THR A 251 25.54 -15.12 -13.68
CA THR A 251 26.92 -15.41 -13.24
C THR A 251 27.13 -15.19 -11.74
N GLU A 252 26.43 -14.22 -11.15
CA GLU A 252 26.55 -13.91 -9.72
C GLU A 252 25.17 -13.87 -9.08
N TYR A 253 24.88 -14.89 -8.27
CA TYR A 253 23.68 -14.91 -7.46
C TYR A 253 23.89 -14.02 -6.24
N TYR A 254 22.99 -13.07 -6.05
CA TYR A 254 22.97 -12.28 -4.83
C TYR A 254 22.58 -13.20 -3.67
N THR A 255 23.57 -13.61 -2.89
CA THR A 255 23.38 -14.38 -1.66
C THR A 255 23.12 -13.39 -0.52
N SER A 256 22.12 -13.74 0.29
CA SER A 256 21.49 -12.90 1.31
C SER A 256 22.47 -12.24 2.26
#